data_AF-A0A923DMF9-F1
#
_entry.id   AF-A0A923DMF9-F1
#
_cell.length_a   1.000
_cell.length_b   1.000
_cell.length_c   1.000
_cell.angle_alpha   90.00
_cell.angle_beta   90.00
_cell.angle_gamma   90.00
#
_symmetry.space_group_name_H-M   'P 1'
#
loop_
_entity.id
_entity.type
_entity.pdbx_description
1 polymer ?
#
loop_
_entity_poly.entity_id
_entity_poly.type
_entity_poly.pdbx_seq_one_letter_code
_entity_poly.pdbx_strand_id
1 'polypeptide(L)' 'MFQRISDLIGRYRVFLITAHEKLDGDALGSELALYHMLRQMGKEAT' A
#
# COMPACT_ATOMS: atom_id res chain seq x y z
N MET A 1 2.14 -14.78 -8.69
CA MET A 1 1.28 -13.81 -7.99
C MET A 1 2.06 -12.57 -7.57
N PHE A 2 3.09 -12.71 -6.72
CA PHE A 2 3.90 -11.58 -6.24
C PHE A 2 4.55 -10.73 -7.34
N GLN A 3 5.07 -11.35 -8.42
CA GLN A 3 5.64 -10.61 -9.54
C GLN A 3 4.63 -9.63 -10.17
N ARG A 4 3.39 -10.10 -10.41
CA ARG A 4 2.33 -9.27 -11.00
C ARG A 4 1.96 -8.08 -10.10
N ILE A 5 1.97 -8.28 -8.78
CA ILE A 5 1.72 -7.21 -7.80
C ILE A 5 2.88 -6.21 -7.84
N SER A 6 4.13 -6.69 -7.83
CA SER A 6 5.32 -5.85 -7.95
C SER A 6 5.30 -5.01 -9.24
N ASP A 7 4.93 -5.61 -10.37
CA ASP A 7 4.82 -4.91 -11.65
C ASP A 7 3.75 -3.81 -11.62
N LEU A 8 2.62 -4.04 -10.93
CA LEU A 8 1.57 -3.04 -10.75
C LEU A 8 2.04 -1.89 -9.84
N ILE A 9 2.71 -2.20 -8.73
CA ILE A 9 3.30 -1.20 -7.83
C ILE A 9 4.33 -0.35 -8.57
N GLY A 10 5.16 -0.98 -9.41
CA GLY A 10 6.14 -0.30 -10.25
C GLY A 10 5.49 0.66 -11.25
N ARG A 11 4.39 0.25 -11.88
CA ARG A 11 3.71 0.98 -12.96
C ARG A 11 2.99 2.26 -12.52
N TYR A 12 2.34 2.27 -11.37
CA TYR A 12 1.52 3.41 -10.93
C TYR A 12 2.27 4.35 -9.99
N ARG A 13 1.85 5.63 -9.95
CA ARG A 13 2.46 6.66 -9.10
C ARG A 13 1.63 7.01 -7.87
N VAL A 14 0.30 7.04 -8.00
CA VAL A 14 -0.63 7.45 -6.96
C VAL A 14 -1.44 6.24 -6.49
N PHE A 15 -1.53 6.05 -5.18
CA PHE A 15 -2.21 4.92 -4.54
C PHE A 15 -3.14 5.42 -3.45
N LEU A 16 -4.37 4.88 -3.43
CA LEU A 16 -5.28 4.94 -2.31
C LEU A 16 -5.15 3.64 -1.53
N ILE A 17 -4.89 3.74 -0.22
CA ILE A 17 -4.82 2.62 0.70
C ILE A 17 -6.13 2.57 1.49
N THR A 18 -6.70 1.38 1.62
CA THR A 18 -7.96 1.19 2.32
C THR A 18 -8.05 -0.23 2.88
N ALA A 19 -8.78 -0.37 3.96
CA ALA A 19 -9.07 -1.63 4.64
C ALA A 19 -10.56 -1.79 4.92
N HIS A 20 -10.90 -2.88 5.62
CA HIS A 20 -12.27 -3.25 5.96
C HIS A 20 -12.82 -2.41 7.13
N GLU A 21 -14.15 -2.38 7.27
CA GLU A 21 -14.82 -1.76 8.41
C GLU A 21 -14.50 -2.48 9.73
N LYS A 22 -14.51 -1.74 10.85
CA LYS A 22 -14.05 -2.21 12.18
C LYS A 22 -12.57 -2.61 12.17
N LEU A 23 -11.75 -1.63 11.80
CA LEU A 23 -10.30 -1.76 11.68
C LEU A 23 -9.69 -2.42 12.92
N ASP A 24 -8.97 -3.51 12.69
CA ASP A 24 -8.17 -4.19 13.70
C ASP A 24 -6.68 -3.78 13.61
N GLY A 25 -5.86 -4.33 14.51
CA GLY A 25 -4.44 -4.01 14.56
C GLY A 25 -3.66 -4.47 13.33
N ASP A 26 -4.09 -5.56 12.68
CA ASP A 26 -3.43 -6.10 11.49
C ASP A 26 -3.69 -5.19 10.28
N ALA A 27 -4.94 -4.79 10.07
CA ALA A 27 -5.30 -3.86 9.01
C ALA A 27 -4.61 -2.50 9.20
N LEU A 28 -4.67 -1.92 10.40
CA LEU A 28 -3.99 -0.67 10.71
C LEU A 28 -2.48 -0.75 10.46
N GLY A 29 -1.84 -1.83 10.92
CA GLY A 29 -0.41 -2.05 10.72
C GLY A 29 -0.04 -2.22 9.24
N SER A 30 -0.85 -2.96 8.50
CA SER A 30 -0.65 -3.22 7.07
C SER A 30 -0.80 -1.96 6.22
N GLU A 31 -1.79 -1.11 6.50
CA GLU A 31 -1.98 0.17 5.81
C GLU A 31 -0.79 1.10 6.04
N LEU A 32 -0.34 1.26 7.29
CA LEU A 32 0.81 2.09 7.63
C LEU A 32 2.11 1.57 7.01
N ALA A 33 2.34 0.25 7.07
CA ALA A 33 3.51 -0.36 6.47
C ALA A 33 3.54 -0.13 4.95
N LEU A 34 2.41 -0.34 4.28
CA LEU A 34 2.30 -0.14 2.83
C LEU A 34 2.46 1.35 2.46
N TYR A 35 1.85 2.26 3.23
CA TYR A 35 1.99 3.70 3.04
C TYR A 35 3.45 4.13 3.08
N HIS A 36 4.18 3.75 4.12
CA HIS A 36 5.59 4.12 4.27
C HIS A 36 6.48 3.47 3.21
N MET A 37 6.24 2.21 2.86
CA MET A 37 6.96 1.52 1.79
C MET A 37 6.78 2.25 0.45
N LEU A 38 5.55 2.55 0.05
CA LEU A 38 5.26 3.25 -1.21
C LEU A 38 5.88 4.65 -1.24
N ARG A 39 5.81 5.40 -0.13
CA ARG A 39 6.44 6.73 0.01
C ARG A 39 7.96 6.64 -0.11
N GLN A 40 8.61 5.64 0.50
CA GLN A 40 10.06 5.41 0.35
C GLN A 40 10.46 5.09 -1.10
N MET A 41 9.57 4.46 -1.87
CA MET A 41 9.76 4.22 -3.31
C MET A 41 9.48 5.45 -4.19
N GLY A 42 9.19 6.63 -3.59
CA GLY A 42 8.88 7.86 -4.32
C GLY A 42 7.47 7.91 -4.90
N LYS A 43 6.56 7.04 -4.44
CA LYS A 43 5.14 7.04 -4.84
C LYS A 43 4.34 8.01 -3.96
N GLU A 44 3.17 8.41 -4.45
CA GLU A 44 2.19 9.18 -3.68
C GLU A 44 1.15 8.19 -3.12
N ALA A 45 1.11 8.04 -1.80
CA ALA A 45 0.13 7.19 -1.12
C ALA A 45 -0.74 8.04 -0.19
N THR A 46 -2.01 7.71 -0.04
CA THR A 46 -2.96 8.30 0.92
C THR A 46 -3.90 7.23 1.42
#